data_AF-A0A6M0S8L2-F1
#
_entry.id   AF-A0A6M0S8L2-F1
#
_cell.length_a   1.000
_cell.length_b   1.000
_cell.length_c   1.000
_cell.angle_alpha   90.00
_cell.angle_beta   90.00
_cell.angle_gamma   90.00
#
_symmetry.space_group_name_H-M   'P 1'
#
loop_
_entity.id
_entity.type
_entity.pdbx_description
1 polymer ?
#
loop_
_entity_poly.entity_id
_entity_poly.type
_entity_poly.pdbx_seq_one_letter_code
_entity_poly.pdbx_strand_id
1 'polypeptide(L)'
;MTHTHPPTECDRSLKEQVITDGDIANSVSWYEQNWAQISEALPVPIGGTTYSKRWQEIFDYQTLPQWRAGQLKGLAKAYVYLALGRLWRGLRERASP
;
A
#
# COMPACT_ATOMS: atom_id res chain seq x y z
N MET A 1 -20.02 27.51 32.30
CA MET A 1 -20.60 27.77 30.98
C MET A 1 -19.71 27.08 29.96
N THR A 2 -20.14 25.94 29.44
CA THR A 2 -19.35 25.12 28.51
C THR A 2 -19.42 25.78 27.13
N HIS A 3 -18.32 26.39 26.69
CA HIS A 3 -18.22 26.90 25.33
C HIS A 3 -18.09 25.72 24.37
N THR A 4 -19.20 25.31 23.77
CA THR A 4 -19.21 24.35 22.66
C THR A 4 -18.85 25.10 21.39
N HIS A 5 -17.66 24.85 20.84
CA HIS A 5 -17.29 25.38 19.54
C HIS A 5 -18.18 24.74 18.44
N PRO A 6 -18.68 25.52 17.46
CA PRO A 6 -19.38 24.96 16.32
C PRO A 6 -18.40 24.15 15.46
N PRO A 7 -18.80 22.97 14.94
CA PRO A 7 -17.92 22.19 14.08
C PRO A 7 -17.60 23.00 12.81
N THR A 8 -16.32 23.24 12.58
CA THR A 8 -15.80 23.90 11.38
C THR A 8 -15.69 22.93 10.20
N GLU A 9 -15.61 23.43 8.97
CA GLU A 9 -15.33 22.59 7.78
C GLU A 9 -14.01 21.80 7.89
N CYS A 10 -13.08 22.26 8.74
CA CYS A 10 -11.88 21.53 9.15
C CYS A 10 -12.20 20.21 9.88
N ASP A 11 -13.33 20.14 10.62
CA ASP A 11 -13.74 18.96 11.37
C ASP A 11 -14.40 17.88 10.48
N ARG A 12 -14.84 18.24 9.27
CA ARG A 12 -15.56 17.33 8.35
C ARG A 12 -14.68 16.66 7.29
N SER A 13 -13.46 17.14 7.05
CA SER A 13 -12.73 16.84 5.81
C SER A 13 -11.46 15.98 5.95
N LEU A 14 -11.11 15.54 7.16
CA LEU A 14 -10.00 14.60 7.37
C LEU A 14 -10.49 13.40 8.20
N LYS A 15 -11.32 12.54 7.60
CA LYS A 15 -11.23 11.11 7.95
C LYS A 15 -9.91 10.62 7.37
N GLU A 16 -8.80 10.97 8.01
CA GLU A 16 -7.53 10.31 7.78
C GLU A 16 -7.80 8.82 7.97
N GLN A 17 -7.78 8.06 6.88
CA GLN A 17 -7.88 6.63 6.96
C GLN A 17 -6.63 6.16 7.66
N VAL A 18 -6.75 5.89 8.96
CA VAL A 18 -5.70 5.28 9.76
C VAL A 18 -5.44 3.90 9.15
N ILE A 19 -4.33 3.76 8.44
CA ILE A 19 -3.92 2.47 7.88
C ILE A 19 -3.59 1.55 9.06
N THR A 20 -4.35 0.47 9.18
CA THR A 20 -4.17 -0.53 10.24
C THR A 20 -3.24 -1.65 9.80
N ASP A 21 -2.78 -2.43 10.77
CA ASP A 21 -2.02 -3.67 10.51
C ASP A 21 -2.84 -4.67 9.70
N GLY A 22 -4.17 -4.68 9.89
CA GLY A 22 -5.09 -5.51 9.11
C GLY A 22 -5.13 -5.10 7.64
N ASP A 23 -5.12 -3.81 7.33
CA ASP A 23 -5.10 -3.30 5.95
C ASP A 23 -3.81 -3.70 5.21
N ILE A 24 -2.69 -3.66 5.94
CA ILE A 24 -1.39 -4.09 5.42
C ILE A 24 -1.39 -5.61 5.21
N ALA A 25 -1.89 -6.38 6.18
CA ALA A 25 -1.98 -7.84 6.08
C ALA A 25 -2.85 -8.27 4.88
N ASN A 26 -3.98 -7.59 4.66
CA ASN A 26 -4.84 -7.82 3.50
C ASN A 26 -4.11 -7.51 2.19
N SER A 27 -3.39 -6.39 2.12
CA SER A 27 -2.61 -6.02 0.94
C SER A 27 -1.49 -7.03 0.64
N VAL A 28 -0.79 -7.49 1.66
CA VAL A 28 0.25 -8.53 1.55
C VAL A 28 -0.36 -9.85 1.08
N SER A 29 -1.50 -10.25 1.64
CA SER A 29 -2.21 -11.46 1.24
C SER A 29 -2.62 -11.41 -0.23
N TRP A 30 -3.13 -10.28 -0.71
CA TRP A 30 -3.41 -10.06 -2.12
C TRP A 30 -2.15 -10.22 -2.99
N TYR A 31 -1.04 -9.60 -2.58
CA TYR A 31 0.21 -9.68 -3.32
C TYR A 31 0.71 -11.12 -3.44
N GLU A 32 0.68 -11.89 -2.35
CA GLU A 32 1.10 -13.30 -2.34
C GLU A 32 0.22 -14.17 -3.23
N GLN A 33 -1.10 -13.98 -3.19
CA GLN A 33 -2.05 -14.71 -4.04
C GLN A 33 -1.87 -14.41 -5.53
N ASN A 34 -1.41 -13.20 -5.87
CA ASN A 34 -1.27 -12.74 -7.25
C ASN A 34 0.20 -12.67 -7.69
N TRP A 35 1.12 -13.26 -6.92
CA TRP A 35 2.56 -13.05 -7.08
C TRP A 35 3.05 -13.38 -8.50
N ALA A 36 2.61 -14.50 -9.07
CA ALA A 36 3.01 -14.94 -10.41
C ALA A 36 2.55 -13.96 -11.48
N GLN A 37 1.27 -13.58 -11.46
CA GLN A 37 0.70 -12.59 -12.38
C GLN A 37 1.41 -11.24 -12.27
N ILE A 38 1.68 -10.79 -11.05
CA ILE A 38 2.44 -9.56 -10.81
C ILE A 38 3.82 -9.69 -11.45
N SER A 39 4.53 -10.80 -11.19
CA SER A 39 5.87 -11.03 -11.71
C SER A 39 5.89 -10.98 -13.23
N GLU A 40 4.94 -11.63 -13.90
CA GLU A 40 4.81 -11.62 -15.36
C GLU A 40 4.51 -10.23 -15.92
N ALA A 41 3.73 -9.41 -15.21
CA ALA A 41 3.35 -8.08 -15.66
C ALA A 41 4.47 -7.03 -15.53
N LEU A 42 5.51 -7.29 -14.73
CA LEU A 42 6.63 -6.37 -14.53
C LEU A 42 7.51 -6.27 -15.80
N PRO A 43 7.95 -5.07 -16.19
CA PRO A 43 7.83 -3.81 -15.46
C PRO A 43 6.45 -3.12 -15.62
N VAL A 44 5.95 -2.51 -14.53
CA VAL A 44 4.69 -1.75 -14.53
C VAL A 44 4.93 -0.29 -14.13
N PRO A 45 4.74 0.69 -15.03
CA PRO A 45 4.78 2.11 -14.70
C PRO A 45 3.45 2.57 -14.10
N ILE A 46 3.49 3.16 -12.91
CA ILE A 46 2.30 3.64 -12.15
C ILE A 46 2.64 4.94 -11.45
N GLY A 47 1.92 6.02 -11.78
CA GLY A 47 2.03 7.31 -11.08
C GLY A 47 3.48 7.83 -10.97
N GLY A 48 4.27 7.71 -12.04
CA GLY A 48 5.67 8.14 -12.10
C GLY A 48 6.68 7.18 -11.44
N THR A 49 6.23 6.04 -10.88
CA THR A 49 7.10 4.98 -10.35
C THR A 49 7.06 3.77 -11.28
N THR A 50 8.22 3.19 -11.62
CA THR A 50 8.26 1.91 -12.33
C THR A 50 8.53 0.78 -11.34
N TYR A 51 7.54 -0.07 -11.14
CA TYR A 51 7.70 -1.32 -10.42
C TYR A 51 8.41 -2.30 -11.36
N SER A 52 9.59 -2.77 -10.97
CA SER A 52 10.46 -3.65 -11.77
C SER A 52 10.67 -4.99 -11.09
N LYS A 53 11.29 -5.94 -11.79
CA LYS A 53 11.72 -7.23 -11.19
C LYS A 53 12.62 -7.02 -9.98
N ARG A 54 13.56 -6.06 -10.05
CA ARG A 54 14.43 -5.69 -8.92
C ARG A 54 13.64 -5.17 -7.72
N TRP A 55 12.59 -4.37 -7.97
CA TRP A 55 11.70 -3.95 -6.89
C TRP A 55 11.02 -5.15 -6.24
N GLN A 56 10.52 -6.10 -7.05
CA GLN A 56 9.86 -7.31 -6.57
C GLN A 56 10.81 -8.15 -5.70
N GLU A 57 12.05 -8.35 -6.15
CA GLU A 57 13.09 -9.06 -5.39
C GLU A 57 13.38 -8.40 -4.03
N ILE A 58 13.56 -7.08 -3.99
CA ILE A 58 13.77 -6.36 -2.72
C ILE A 58 12.54 -6.51 -1.82
N PHE A 59 11.35 -6.42 -2.39
CA PHE A 59 10.11 -6.57 -1.65
C PHE A 59 9.97 -7.98 -1.05
N ASP A 60 10.28 -9.01 -1.82
CA ASP A 60 10.16 -10.42 -1.43
C ASP A 60 11.23 -10.84 -0.41
N TYR A 61 12.47 -10.41 -0.58
CA TYR A 61 13.61 -10.87 0.22
C TYR A 61 13.98 -9.95 1.39
N GLN A 62 13.50 -8.70 1.41
CA GLN A 62 13.83 -7.75 2.48
C GLN A 62 12.57 -7.21 3.15
N THR A 63 11.66 -6.61 2.39
CA THR A 63 10.51 -5.89 2.95
C THR A 63 9.50 -6.84 3.61
N LEU A 64 9.07 -7.90 2.91
CA LEU A 64 8.10 -8.86 3.44
C LEU A 64 8.62 -9.62 4.67
N PRO A 65 9.86 -10.14 4.72
CA PRO A 65 10.40 -10.75 5.92
C PRO A 65 10.43 -9.80 7.13
N GLN A 66 10.86 -8.54 6.94
CA GLN A 66 10.87 -7.56 8.02
C GLN A 66 9.46 -7.17 8.48
N TRP A 67 8.49 -7.14 7.57
CA TRP A 67 7.07 -6.94 7.91
C TRP A 67 6.57 -8.07 8.81
N ARG A 68 6.76 -9.32 8.39
CA ARG A 68 6.33 -10.51 9.14
C ARG A 68 7.01 -10.63 10.49
N ALA A 69 8.27 -10.22 10.60
CA ALA A 69 9.01 -10.18 11.85
C ALA A 69 8.61 -9.01 12.79
N GLY A 70 7.69 -8.14 12.37
CA GLY A 70 7.30 -6.95 13.14
C GLY A 70 8.43 -5.91 13.25
N GLN A 71 9.42 -5.96 12.37
CA GLN A 71 10.63 -5.12 12.42
C GLN A 71 10.46 -3.79 11.68
N LEU A 72 9.48 -3.68 10.76
CA LEU A 72 9.18 -2.43 10.06
C LEU A 72 8.51 -1.42 11.00
N LYS A 73 8.99 -0.17 10.95
CA LYS A 73 8.50 0.95 11.77
C LYS A 73 8.08 2.13 10.91
N GLY A 74 7.08 2.89 11.38
CA GLY A 74 6.66 4.16 10.79
C GLY A 74 6.42 4.08 9.28
N LEU A 75 7.12 4.92 8.53
CA LEU A 75 6.98 5.04 7.07
C LEU A 75 7.27 3.74 6.30
N ALA A 76 8.15 2.88 6.82
CA ALA A 76 8.46 1.61 6.15
C ALA A 76 7.27 0.65 6.15
N LYS A 77 6.44 0.71 7.19
CA LYS A 77 5.20 -0.04 7.31
C LYS A 77 4.12 0.52 6.37
N ALA A 78 4.00 1.84 6.30
CA ALA A 78 3.11 2.51 5.35
C ALA A 78 3.51 2.24 3.88
N TYR A 79 4.81 2.09 3.60
CA TYR A 79 5.31 1.75 2.27
C TYR A 79 4.73 0.43 1.74
N VAL A 80 4.59 -0.60 2.60
CA VAL A 80 3.99 -1.89 2.21
C VAL A 80 2.58 -1.68 1.65
N TYR A 81 1.72 -0.99 2.40
CA TYR A 81 0.35 -0.72 1.97
C TYR A 81 0.29 0.13 0.70
N LEU A 82 1.06 1.24 0.67
CA LEU A 82 1.02 2.18 -0.46
C LEU A 82 1.56 1.57 -1.74
N ALA A 83 2.66 0.80 -1.66
CA ALA A 83 3.27 0.17 -2.82
C ALA A 83 2.33 -0.87 -3.44
N LEU A 84 1.74 -1.73 -2.61
CA LEU A 84 0.80 -2.77 -3.07
C LEU A 84 -0.51 -2.17 -3.58
N GLY A 85 -1.04 -1.14 -2.91
CA GLY A 85 -2.24 -0.45 -3.37
C GLY A 85 -2.07 0.32 -4.69
N ARG A 86 -0.87 0.86 -4.95
CA ARG A 86 -0.52 1.44 -6.26
C ARG A 86 -0.42 0.34 -7.32
N LEU A 87 0.29 -0.75 -7.01
CA LEU A 87 0.49 -1.87 -7.92
C LEU A 87 -0.85 -2.50 -8.34
N TRP A 88 -1.74 -2.74 -7.37
CA TRP A 88 -3.09 -3.23 -7.65
C TRP A 88 -3.87 -2.30 -8.57
N ARG A 89 -3.86 -0.98 -8.31
CA ARG A 89 -4.53 0.01 -9.17
C ARG A 89 -3.98 -0.01 -10.60
N GLY A 90 -2.66 0.06 -10.75
CA GLY A 90 -2.05 0.08 -12.09
C GLY A 90 -2.26 -1.22 -12.87
N LEU A 91 -2.28 -2.38 -12.20
CA LEU A 91 -2.61 -3.64 -12.86
C LEU A 91 -4.09 -3.70 -13.27
N ARG A 92 -5.00 -3.19 -12.44
CA ARG A 92 -6.43 -3.13 -12.75
C ARG A 92 -6.74 -2.20 -13.91
N GLU A 93 -6.16 -1.00 -13.90
CA GLU A 93 -6.36 0.01 -14.95
C GLU A 93 -5.83 -0.47 -16.31
N ARG A 94 -4.72 -1.24 -16.33
CA ARG A 94 -4.20 -1.86 -17.55
C ARG A 94 -5.04 -3.03 -18.05
N ALA A 95 -5.82 -3.67 -17.19
CA ALA A 95 -6.71 -4.77 -17.54
C ALA A 95 -8.09 -4.28 -18.03
N SER A 96 -8.42 -2.99 -17.88
CA SER A 96 -9.61 -2.38 -18.46
C SER A 96 -9.29 -1.88 -19.88
N PRO A 97 -10.01 -2.37 -20.92
CA PRO A 97 -9.78 -1.99 -22.32
C PRO A 97 -10.16 -0.54 -22.64
#